data_AF-A0A2E4QWS5-F1
#
_entry.id   AF-A0A2E4QWS5-F1
#
_cell.length_a   1.000
_cell.length_b   1.000
_cell.length_c   1.000
_cell.angle_alpha   90.00
_cell.angle_beta   90.00
_cell.angle_gamma   90.00
#
_symmetry.space_group_name_H-M   'P 1'
#
loop_
_entity.id
_entity.type
_entity.pdbx_description
1 polymer ?
#
loop_
_entity_poly.entity_id
_entity_poly.type
_entity_poly.pdbx_seq_one_letter_code
_entity_poly.pdbx_strand_id
1 'polypeptide(L)'
;MTDIIHAFLDTILPSDQTLGVPSGASLDITRPTSRDGIEQRLADVATLIDQTAHDLLESDFVTLSSEDRLKIIEKAKRKDMRLMTAMIIHCLRHYYTDPRVLRCLPAGAVPPFPVGNQMAEDDWSILEPVYQRGPVYREVTP
;
A
#
# COMPACT_ATOMS: atom_id res chain seq x y z
N MET A 1 -17.53 -3.90 -12.70
CA MET A 1 -16.93 -3.93 -11.34
C MET A 1 -15.41 -4.08 -11.41
N THR A 2 -14.90 -5.11 -12.10
CA THR A 2 -13.45 -5.31 -12.31
C THR A 2 -12.78 -4.07 -12.92
N ASP A 3 -13.37 -3.48 -13.97
CA ASP A 3 -12.77 -2.31 -14.64
C ASP A 3 -12.65 -1.07 -13.75
N ILE A 4 -13.61 -0.83 -12.85
CA ILE A 4 -13.56 0.27 -11.87
C ILE A 4 -12.40 0.06 -10.90
N ILE A 5 -12.22 -1.18 -10.43
CA ILE A 5 -11.12 -1.51 -9.53
C ILE A 5 -9.77 -1.39 -10.23
N HIS A 6 -9.64 -1.85 -11.48
CA HIS A 6 -8.40 -1.63 -12.25
C HIS A 6 -8.11 -0.13 -12.43
N ALA A 7 -9.11 0.66 -12.84
CA ALA A 7 -8.96 2.11 -12.98
C ALA A 7 -8.59 2.78 -11.64
N PHE A 8 -9.16 2.33 -10.53
CA PHE A 8 -8.82 2.79 -9.18
C PHE A 8 -7.35 2.48 -8.87
N LEU A 9 -6.92 1.24 -9.07
CA LEU A 9 -5.55 0.79 -8.82
C LEU A 9 -4.53 1.55 -9.67
N ASP A 10 -4.78 1.72 -10.96
CA ASP A 10 -3.88 2.48 -11.84
C ASP A 10 -3.81 3.96 -11.46
N THR A 11 -4.86 4.50 -10.83
CA THR A 11 -4.87 5.89 -10.34
C THR A 11 -4.04 6.04 -9.07
N ILE A 12 -4.12 5.09 -8.12
CA ILE A 12 -3.39 5.18 -6.85
C ILE A 12 -1.97 4.60 -6.90
N LEU A 13 -1.73 3.68 -7.82
CA LEU A 13 -0.48 2.93 -8.00
C LEU A 13 -0.15 2.84 -9.50
N PRO A 14 0.16 3.98 -10.14
CA PRO A 14 0.51 4.01 -11.55
C PRO A 14 1.83 3.28 -11.81
N SER A 15 2.01 2.78 -13.04
CA SER A 15 3.31 2.31 -13.51
C SER A 15 4.29 3.48 -13.64
N ASP A 16 5.58 3.22 -13.44
CA ASP A 16 6.65 4.17 -13.73
C ASP A 16 7.73 3.48 -14.57
N GLN A 17 7.90 3.96 -15.79
CA GLN A 17 8.87 3.42 -16.75
C GLN A 17 10.32 3.69 -16.34
N THR A 18 10.58 4.80 -15.67
CA THR A 18 11.91 5.20 -15.21
C THR A 18 12.41 4.27 -14.12
N LEU A 19 11.52 3.92 -13.19
CA LEU A 19 11.79 2.98 -12.11
C LEU A 19 11.55 1.52 -12.53
N GLY A 20 10.95 1.28 -13.69
CA GLY A 20 10.56 -0.05 -14.17
C GLY A 20 9.49 -0.73 -13.32
N VAL A 21 8.73 0.03 -12.51
CA VAL A 21 7.69 -0.54 -11.64
C VAL A 21 6.38 -0.73 -12.42
N PRO A 22 5.74 -1.91 -12.31
CA PRO A 22 4.46 -2.21 -12.95
C PRO A 22 3.31 -1.47 -12.26
N SER A 23 2.18 -1.26 -12.94
CA SER A 23 1.01 -0.66 -12.28
C SER A 23 0.35 -1.62 -11.31
N GLY A 24 -0.37 -1.09 -10.31
CA GLY A 24 -1.14 -1.90 -9.36
C GLY A 24 -2.17 -2.80 -10.05
N ALA A 25 -2.79 -2.33 -11.13
CA ALA A 25 -3.78 -3.11 -11.88
C ALA A 25 -3.17 -4.29 -12.63
N SER A 26 -1.92 -4.17 -13.11
CA SER A 26 -1.23 -5.25 -13.83
C SER A 26 -0.77 -6.41 -12.95
N LEU A 27 -0.77 -6.23 -11.63
CA LEU A 27 -0.26 -7.18 -10.66
C LEU A 27 -1.34 -8.11 -10.08
N ASP A 28 -2.62 -7.91 -10.42
CA ASP A 28 -3.76 -8.65 -9.85
C ASP A 28 -3.78 -8.64 -8.30
N ILE A 29 -3.37 -7.52 -7.68
CA ILE A 29 -3.26 -7.38 -6.21
C ILE A 29 -4.60 -7.50 -5.46
N THR A 30 -5.72 -7.56 -6.19
CA THR A 30 -7.07 -7.75 -5.66
C THR A 30 -7.54 -9.21 -5.76
N ARG A 31 -6.72 -10.11 -6.30
CA ARG A 31 -7.08 -11.52 -6.43
C ARG A 31 -7.28 -12.13 -5.04
N PRO A 32 -8.44 -12.75 -4.78
CA PRO A 32 -8.77 -13.22 -3.45
C PRO A 32 -7.83 -14.35 -3.02
N THR A 33 -7.02 -14.10 -1.99
CA THR A 33 -6.21 -15.13 -1.34
C THR A 33 -7.09 -15.96 -0.40
N SER A 34 -8.04 -16.73 -0.95
CA SER A 34 -8.77 -17.86 -0.33
C SER A 34 -9.38 -17.71 1.08
N ARG A 35 -9.28 -16.55 1.76
CA ARG A 35 -9.52 -16.46 3.20
C ARG A 35 -10.40 -15.34 3.71
N ASP A 36 -10.72 -14.29 2.95
CA ASP A 36 -11.39 -13.13 3.55
C ASP A 36 -12.44 -12.49 2.64
N GLY A 37 -13.46 -11.85 3.25
CA GLY A 37 -14.53 -11.06 2.62
C GLY A 37 -14.04 -9.78 1.91
N ILE A 38 -12.88 -9.84 1.28
CA ILE A 38 -12.28 -8.82 0.42
C ILE A 38 -13.14 -8.58 -0.82
N GLU A 39 -13.74 -9.63 -1.39
CA GLU A 39 -14.63 -9.50 -2.56
C GLU A 39 -15.78 -8.53 -2.29
N GLN A 40 -16.43 -8.65 -1.12
CA GLN A 40 -17.49 -7.74 -0.74
C GLN A 40 -16.97 -6.31 -0.56
N ARG A 41 -15.82 -6.15 0.10
CA ARG A 41 -15.20 -4.82 0.28
C ARG A 41 -14.81 -4.18 -1.06
N LEU A 42 -14.34 -4.97 -2.03
CA LEU A 42 -14.04 -4.51 -3.38
C LEU A 42 -15.31 -4.06 -4.09
N ALA A 43 -16.40 -4.82 -3.97
CA ALA A 43 -17.70 -4.43 -4.50
C ALA A 43 -18.18 -3.11 -3.87
N ASP A 44 -18.12 -3.00 -2.54
CA ASP A 44 -18.53 -1.80 -1.81
C ASP A 44 -17.70 -0.57 -2.22
N VAL A 45 -16.38 -0.73 -2.41
CA VAL A 45 -15.51 0.34 -2.91
C VAL A 45 -15.85 0.73 -4.33
N ALA A 46 -16.04 -0.25 -5.23
CA ALA A 46 -16.40 0.03 -6.61
C ALA A 46 -17.72 0.81 -6.69
N THR A 47 -18.73 0.38 -5.94
CA THR A 47 -20.02 1.07 -5.85
C THR A 47 -19.88 2.48 -5.29
N LEU A 48 -19.12 2.67 -4.21
CA LEU A 48 -18.89 3.99 -3.62
C LEU A 48 -18.21 4.97 -4.59
N ILE A 49 -17.21 4.49 -5.33
CA ILE A 49 -16.47 5.29 -6.30
C ILE A 49 -17.38 5.70 -7.46
N ASP A 50 -18.11 4.74 -8.02
CA ASP A 50 -18.96 4.96 -9.20
C ASP A 50 -20.15 5.88 -8.89
N GLN A 51 -20.78 5.68 -7.73
CA GLN A 51 -21.79 6.62 -7.22
C GLN A 51 -21.22 8.02 -7.03
N THR A 52 -19.99 8.14 -6.53
CA THR A 52 -19.35 9.45 -6.35
C THR A 52 -18.99 10.11 -7.68
N ALA A 53 -18.64 9.33 -8.71
CA ALA A 53 -18.42 9.83 -10.06
C ALA A 53 -19.71 10.36 -10.68
N HIS A 54 -20.81 9.59 -10.60
CA HIS A 54 -22.12 10.02 -11.07
C HIS A 54 -22.64 11.27 -10.32
N ASP A 55 -22.49 11.32 -8.99
CA ASP A 55 -22.95 12.46 -8.19
C ASP A 55 -22.23 13.77 -8.53
N LEU A 56 -20.96 13.72 -8.94
CA LEU A 56 -20.13 14.92 -9.12
C LEU A 56 -19.96 15.34 -10.58
N LEU A 57 -19.89 14.38 -11.50
CA LEU A 57 -19.55 14.60 -12.90
C LEU A 57 -20.53 13.94 -13.88
N GLU A 58 -21.62 13.34 -13.38
CA GLU A 58 -22.65 12.66 -14.20
C GLU A 58 -22.08 11.62 -15.18
N SER A 59 -20.95 11.01 -14.83
CA SER A 59 -20.18 10.13 -15.71
C SER A 59 -19.67 8.91 -14.97
N ASP A 60 -19.52 7.80 -15.69
CA ASP A 60 -18.94 6.56 -15.16
C ASP A 60 -17.47 6.77 -14.81
N PHE A 61 -17.02 6.25 -13.66
CA PHE A 61 -15.64 6.44 -13.19
C PHE A 61 -14.58 5.99 -14.20
N VAL A 62 -14.86 4.91 -14.94
CA VAL A 62 -13.92 4.31 -15.91
C VAL A 62 -13.65 5.25 -17.09
N THR A 63 -14.58 6.13 -17.45
CA THR A 63 -14.42 7.03 -18.60
C THR A 63 -13.65 8.31 -18.27
N LEU A 64 -13.44 8.58 -16.97
CA LEU A 64 -12.79 9.80 -16.49
C LEU A 64 -11.28 9.83 -16.77
N SER A 65 -10.74 11.05 -16.86
CA SER A 65 -9.31 11.33 -16.90
C SER A 65 -8.61 10.91 -15.59
N SER A 66 -7.30 10.69 -15.59
CA SER A 66 -6.55 10.36 -14.37
C SER A 66 -6.66 11.44 -13.28
N GLU A 67 -6.71 12.71 -13.68
CA GLU A 67 -6.87 13.83 -12.75
C GLU A 67 -8.25 13.82 -12.08
N ASP A 68 -9.31 13.59 -12.87
CA ASP A 68 -10.67 13.55 -12.33
C ASP A 68 -10.91 12.29 -11.51
N ARG A 69 -10.34 11.15 -11.92
CA ARG A 69 -10.36 9.93 -11.10
C ARG A 69 -9.76 10.18 -9.71
N LEU A 70 -8.64 10.90 -9.62
CA LEU A 70 -8.02 11.25 -8.34
C LEU A 70 -8.97 12.11 -7.48
N LYS A 71 -9.63 13.11 -8.06
CA LYS A 71 -10.63 13.94 -7.36
C LYS A 71 -11.81 13.11 -6.85
N ILE A 72 -12.32 12.17 -7.66
CA ILE A 72 -13.39 11.26 -7.25
C ILE A 72 -12.94 10.37 -6.10
N ILE A 73 -11.75 9.78 -6.16
CA ILE A 73 -11.20 8.93 -5.10
C ILE A 73 -11.07 9.73 -3.79
N GLU A 74 -10.56 10.95 -3.83
CA GLU A 74 -10.48 11.82 -2.65
C GLU A 74 -11.86 12.11 -2.05
N LYS A 75 -12.86 12.35 -2.91
CA LYS A 75 -14.23 12.59 -2.46
C LYS A 75 -14.87 11.33 -1.86
N ALA A 76 -14.67 10.18 -2.49
CA ALA A 76 -15.12 8.88 -1.99
C ALA A 76 -14.48 8.56 -0.63
N LYS A 77 -13.18 8.85 -0.46
CA LYS A 77 -12.48 8.72 0.83
C LYS A 77 -13.08 9.61 1.92
N ARG A 78 -13.59 10.80 1.58
CA ARG A 78 -14.29 11.66 2.55
C ARG A 78 -15.70 11.15 2.89
N LYS A 79 -16.39 10.48 1.95
CA LYS A 79 -17.71 9.88 2.17
C LYS A 79 -17.64 8.65 3.08
N ASP A 80 -16.71 7.73 2.83
CA ASP A 80 -16.44 6.59 3.70
C ASP A 80 -14.94 6.40 3.92
N MET A 81 -14.43 7.10 4.94
CA MET A 81 -13.03 7.05 5.34
C MET A 81 -12.61 5.63 5.74
N ARG A 82 -13.48 4.87 6.41
CA ARG A 82 -13.13 3.57 6.97
C ARG A 82 -12.93 2.55 5.85
N LEU A 83 -13.88 2.48 4.92
CA LEU A 83 -13.81 1.55 3.79
C LEU A 83 -12.62 1.89 2.88
N MET A 84 -12.50 3.16 2.48
CA MET A 84 -11.46 3.59 1.54
C MET A 84 -10.06 3.47 2.14
N THR A 85 -9.85 3.84 3.41
CA THR A 85 -8.54 3.70 4.05
C THR A 85 -8.13 2.24 4.21
N ALA A 86 -9.07 1.38 4.60
CA ALA A 86 -8.79 -0.07 4.70
C ALA A 86 -8.39 -0.65 3.34
N MET A 87 -9.07 -0.25 2.26
CA MET A 87 -8.75 -0.70 0.91
C MET A 87 -7.39 -0.17 0.44
N ILE A 88 -7.10 1.12 0.62
CA ILE A 88 -5.81 1.71 0.23
C ILE A 88 -4.66 1.01 0.97
N ILE A 89 -4.79 0.80 2.29
CA ILE A 89 -3.77 0.08 3.08
C ILE A 89 -3.57 -1.34 2.56
N HIS A 90 -4.66 -2.04 2.22
CA HIS A 90 -4.60 -3.36 1.61
C HIS A 90 -3.84 -3.33 0.28
N CYS A 91 -4.21 -2.45 -0.65
CA CYS A 91 -3.52 -2.28 -1.93
C CYS A 91 -2.03 -1.99 -1.75
N LEU A 92 -1.66 -1.06 -0.85
CA LEU A 92 -0.26 -0.71 -0.58
C LEU A 92 0.53 -1.91 -0.04
N ARG A 93 -0.05 -2.67 0.91
CA ARG A 93 0.60 -3.86 1.46
C ARG A 93 0.88 -4.89 0.37
N HIS A 94 -0.11 -5.21 -0.46
CA HIS A 94 0.06 -6.19 -1.53
C HIS A 94 1.04 -5.71 -2.61
N TYR A 95 0.97 -4.43 -2.97
CA TYR A 95 1.86 -3.85 -3.98
C TYR A 95 3.32 -3.85 -3.54
N TYR A 96 3.62 -3.33 -2.34
CA TYR A 96 4.99 -3.25 -1.82
C TYR A 96 5.51 -4.55 -1.20
N THR A 97 4.76 -5.64 -1.30
CA THR A 97 5.26 -6.99 -0.98
C THR A 97 5.40 -7.87 -2.22
N ASP A 98 4.90 -7.44 -3.39
CA ASP A 98 5.06 -8.20 -4.61
C ASP A 98 6.55 -8.20 -5.04
N PRO A 99 7.16 -9.38 -5.28
CA PRO A 99 8.56 -9.47 -5.69
C PRO A 99 8.88 -8.70 -6.98
N ARG A 100 7.92 -8.53 -7.89
CA ARG A 100 8.09 -7.77 -9.13
C ARG A 100 8.28 -6.28 -8.86
N VAL A 101 7.57 -5.73 -7.87
CA VAL A 101 7.74 -4.33 -7.45
C VAL A 101 9.02 -4.17 -6.64
N LEU A 102 9.24 -5.05 -5.65
CA LEU A 102 10.40 -4.97 -4.77
C LEU A 102 11.74 -5.03 -5.52
N ARG A 103 11.85 -5.80 -6.60
CA ARG A 103 13.07 -5.87 -7.43
C ARG A 103 13.41 -4.56 -8.14
N CYS A 104 12.42 -3.70 -8.37
CA CYS A 104 12.62 -2.41 -9.02
C CYS A 104 12.97 -1.30 -8.02
N LEU A 105 12.77 -1.54 -6.73
CA LEU A 105 13.11 -0.59 -5.67
C LEU A 105 14.56 -0.80 -5.19
N PRO A 106 15.25 0.26 -4.74
CA PRO A 106 16.63 0.17 -4.24
C PRO A 106 16.80 -0.83 -3.08
N ALA A 107 15.76 -1.03 -2.28
CA ALA A 107 15.74 -2.00 -1.19
C ALA A 107 15.72 -3.47 -1.67
N GLY A 108 15.48 -3.72 -2.96
CA GLY A 108 15.42 -5.07 -3.52
C GLY A 108 14.35 -5.96 -2.89
N ALA A 109 14.38 -7.25 -3.25
CA ALA A 109 13.45 -8.28 -2.77
C ALA A 109 14.13 -9.34 -1.89
N VAL A 110 15.28 -9.03 -1.30
CA VAL A 110 16.14 -10.00 -0.60
C VAL A 110 15.72 -10.07 0.87
N PRO A 111 15.59 -11.28 1.48
CA PRO A 111 15.35 -11.40 2.91
C PRO A 111 16.49 -10.74 3.72
N PRO A 112 16.20 -10.24 4.93
CA PRO A 112 17.19 -9.54 5.76
C PRO A 112 18.38 -10.41 6.17
N PHE A 113 18.23 -11.74 6.14
CA PHE A 113 19.29 -12.70 6.42
C PHE A 113 19.34 -13.80 5.33
N PRO A 114 20.52 -14.33 4.95
CA PRO A 114 21.85 -13.99 5.46
C PRO A 114 22.50 -12.78 4.80
N VAL A 115 22.08 -12.42 3.59
CA VAL A 115 22.72 -11.35 2.81
C VAL A 115 22.18 -9.98 3.20
N GLY A 116 20.86 -9.82 3.28
CA GLY A 116 20.22 -8.56 3.64
C GLY A 116 20.54 -7.40 2.69
N ASN A 117 20.06 -6.21 3.05
CA ASN A 117 20.48 -4.96 2.42
C ASN A 117 21.66 -4.37 3.19
N GLN A 118 22.63 -3.81 2.49
CA GLN A 118 23.68 -3.02 3.14
C GLN A 118 23.04 -1.78 3.77
N MET A 119 23.24 -1.63 5.08
CA MET A 119 22.90 -0.41 5.81
C MET A 119 24.16 0.44 5.94
N ALA A 120 24.01 1.76 6.02
CA ALA A 120 25.12 2.64 6.37
C ALA A 120 25.64 2.28 7.77
N GLU A 121 26.89 2.60 8.08
CA GLU A 121 27.39 2.46 9.45
C GLU A 121 26.53 3.32 10.38
N ASP A 122 25.82 2.66 11.30
CA ASP A 122 24.98 3.33 12.28
C ASP A 122 25.86 4.08 13.30
N ASP A 123 25.38 5.22 13.78
CA ASP A 123 26.03 5.95 14.88
C ASP A 123 25.80 5.20 16.20
N TRP A 124 26.75 4.32 16.54
CA TRP A 124 26.72 3.53 17.76
C TRP A 124 26.74 4.37 19.06
N SER A 125 27.04 5.68 18.98
CA SER A 125 26.95 6.57 20.14
C SER A 125 25.53 6.65 20.72
N ILE A 126 24.50 6.34 19.93
CA ILE A 126 23.11 6.25 20.39
C ILE A 126 22.90 5.17 21.46
N LEU A 127 23.75 4.14 21.51
CA LEU A 127 23.66 3.07 22.50
C LEU A 127 24.41 3.39 23.78
N GLU A 128 25.22 4.45 23.82
CA GLU A 128 25.99 4.84 24.99
C GLU A 128 25.12 4.98 26.26
N PRO A 129 23.92 5.59 26.22
CA PRO A 129 23.04 5.64 27.39
C PRO A 129 22.56 4.26 27.87
N VAL A 130 22.44 3.28 26.96
CA VAL A 130 22.04 1.91 27.30
C VAL A 130 23.16 1.21 28.05
N TYR A 131 24.42 1.37 27.60
CA TYR A 131 25.59 0.84 28.29
C TYR A 131 25.78 1.51 29.65
N GLN A 132 25.68 2.84 29.70
CA GLN A 132 25.90 3.61 30.93
C GLN A 132 24.81 3.44 31.98
N ARG A 133 23.59 3.04 31.58
CA ARG A 133 22.48 2.80 32.51
C ARG A 133 22.79 1.72 33.55
N GLY A 134 23.69 0.79 33.24
CA GLY A 134 24.04 -0.31 34.14
C GLY A 134 22.98 -1.41 34.23
N PRO A 135 23.24 -2.46 35.04
CA PRO A 135 22.38 -3.63 35.13
C PRO A 135 21.00 -3.30 35.70
N VAL A 136 19.95 -3.83 35.07
CA VAL A 136 18.54 -3.66 35.49
C VAL A 136 18.09 -4.78 36.42
N TYR A 137 18.88 -5.85 36.51
CA TYR A 137 18.58 -6.98 37.39
C TYR A 137 18.95 -6.66 38.84
N ARG A 138 18.24 -7.27 39.79
CA ARG A 138 18.65 -7.26 41.20
C ARG A 138 19.76 -8.26 41.40
N GLU A 139 20.84 -7.82 42.02
CA GLU A 139 21.85 -8.74 42.54
C GLU A 139 21.24 -9.57 43.68
N VAL A 140 21.43 -10.88 43.61
CA VAL A 140 21.08 -11.79 44.69
C VAL A 140 22.34 -11.99 45.51
N THR A 141 22.43 -11.33 46.66
CA THR A 141 23.52 -11.56 47.62
C THR A 141 23.30 -12.90 48.33
N PRO A 142 24.33 -13.74 48.50
CA PRO A 142 24.23 -15.00 49.25
C PRO A 142 23.94 -14.80 50.75
#